data_AF-A0A257T9B7-F1
#
_entry.id   AF-A0A257T9B7-F1
#
_cell.length_a   1.000
_cell.length_b   1.000
_cell.length_c   1.000
_cell.angle_alpha   90.00
_cell.angle_beta   90.00
_cell.angle_gamma   90.00
#
_symmetry.space_group_name_H-M   'P 1'
#
loop_
_entity.id
_entity.type
_entity.pdbx_description
1 polymer ?
#
loop_
_entity_poly.entity_id
_entity_poly.type
_entity_poly.pdbx_seq_one_letter_code
_entity_poly.pdbx_strand_id
1 'polypeptide(L)'
;RTAELAVTPEWLFIDGGASEDKKDHPVFSQKDPISSGLQQVLLLYAGSLKHLNASDMKFEPLLQTGDETAEVAFSDLQTMNPFGGGGGLNPNPRRKPTRDYYTLAAHITGKLPEEGAEETAKESEEDEKKDGDKEEKKKRTEINAVVVADIDLFYQEFFQFRQQSQDPDRELDLSLDNITFTLNVLDALAGDDRFIDIRKRRLKHRVLATIEEKTKDAKVAAEKEKLEKRKELEEATAKEQAELDKRVSELKKRGEKMNTIELMQRLQILEREGNQRLDARKRQLQKDLEQKVTKIERDLNLQVTREQDWYKMWAVVLPPILPMLVGLGVFFNRRAHEREGVARSRLR
;
A
#
# COMPACT_ATOMS: atom_id res chain seq x y z
N ARG A 1 3.36 16.75 -10.04
CA ARG A 1 1.99 16.39 -9.60
C ARG A 1 2.11 15.13 -8.75
N THR A 2 2.53 15.26 -7.51
CA THR A 2 2.38 14.23 -6.50
C THR A 2 0.97 14.42 -5.95
N ALA A 3 0.00 13.71 -6.54
CA ALA A 3 -1.30 13.60 -5.90
C ALA A 3 -1.04 12.92 -4.55
N GLU A 4 -1.32 13.61 -3.44
CA GLU A 4 -1.68 12.92 -2.21
C GLU A 4 -2.72 11.87 -2.62
N LEU A 5 -2.34 10.59 -2.59
CA LEU A 5 -3.27 9.49 -2.83
C LEU A 5 -4.26 9.54 -1.67
N ALA A 6 -5.31 10.33 -1.83
CA ALA A 6 -6.41 10.41 -0.88
C ALA A 6 -7.11 9.06 -0.92
N VAL A 7 -6.69 8.16 -0.03
CA VAL A 7 -7.31 6.85 0.12
C VAL A 7 -8.76 7.09 0.50
N THR A 8 -9.67 6.66 -0.38
CA THR A 8 -11.11 6.77 -0.12
C THR A 8 -11.64 5.46 0.45
N PRO A 9 -12.75 5.45 1.21
CA PRO A 9 -13.31 4.23 1.78
C PRO A 9 -13.73 3.16 0.76
N GLU A 10 -13.81 3.52 -0.52
CA GLU A 10 -14.09 2.59 -1.62
C GLU A 10 -12.87 1.77 -2.04
N TRP A 11 -11.69 2.09 -1.49
CA TRP A 11 -10.46 1.34 -1.66
C TRP A 11 -10.41 0.29 -0.55
N LEU A 12 -10.68 -0.96 -0.91
CA LEU A 12 -10.79 -2.06 0.03
C LEU A 12 -9.42 -2.69 0.23
N PHE A 13 -8.81 -2.43 1.40
CA PHE A 13 -7.60 -3.11 1.84
C PHE A 13 -7.97 -4.40 2.58
N ILE A 14 -7.82 -5.52 1.87
CA ILE A 14 -8.03 -6.85 2.42
C ILE A 14 -6.72 -7.29 3.06
N ASP A 15 -6.62 -7.23 4.39
CA ASP A 15 -5.40 -7.55 5.14
C ASP A 15 -5.54 -8.90 5.87
N GLY A 16 -4.54 -9.76 5.71
CA GLY A 16 -4.45 -11.08 6.32
C GLY A 16 -4.14 -11.01 7.80
N GLY A 17 -3.54 -9.92 8.27
CA GLY A 17 -3.38 -9.64 9.70
C GLY A 17 -4.74 -9.49 10.41
N ALA A 18 -5.75 -8.95 9.73
CA ALA A 18 -7.13 -8.90 10.24
C ALA A 18 -7.84 -10.27 10.24
N SER A 19 -7.25 -11.27 9.56
CA SER A 19 -7.79 -12.64 9.46
C SER A 19 -7.41 -13.53 10.66
N GLU A 20 -6.37 -13.20 11.43
CA GLU A 20 -5.92 -14.06 12.54
C GLU A 20 -6.92 -14.08 13.71
N ASP A 21 -7.70 -13.01 13.88
CA ASP A 21 -8.67 -12.88 14.97
C ASP A 21 -9.99 -13.64 14.73
N LYS A 22 -10.24 -14.14 13.51
CA LYS A 22 -11.54 -14.74 13.12
C LYS A 22 -11.39 -16.10 12.48
N LYS A 23 -11.64 -17.14 13.29
CA LYS A 23 -11.60 -18.55 12.85
C LYS A 23 -12.78 -18.94 11.95
N ASP A 24 -13.91 -18.26 12.07
CA ASP A 24 -15.16 -18.66 11.40
C ASP A 24 -15.30 -18.07 9.98
N HIS A 25 -14.75 -16.89 9.73
CA HIS A 25 -14.78 -16.19 8.44
C HIS A 25 -13.40 -15.57 8.14
N PRO A 26 -12.44 -16.38 7.63
CA PRO A 26 -11.13 -15.86 7.30
C PRO A 26 -11.22 -14.95 6.06
N VAL A 27 -10.53 -13.81 6.14
CA VAL A 27 -10.46 -12.80 5.06
C VAL A 27 -9.89 -13.40 3.78
N PHE A 28 -8.88 -14.27 3.94
CA PHE A 28 -8.33 -15.11 2.87
C PHE A 28 -8.60 -16.58 3.16
N SER A 29 -9.06 -17.34 2.16
CA SER A 29 -9.22 -18.79 2.35
C SER A 29 -7.87 -19.46 2.61
N GLN A 30 -7.82 -20.22 3.72
CA GLN A 30 -6.66 -21.04 4.10
C GLN A 30 -6.69 -22.43 3.45
N LYS A 31 -7.85 -22.85 2.93
CA LYS A 31 -8.02 -24.16 2.30
C LYS A 31 -7.64 -24.14 0.83
N ASP A 32 -7.90 -23.02 0.15
CA ASP A 32 -7.64 -22.86 -1.26
C ASP A 32 -6.20 -22.33 -1.48
N PRO A 33 -5.37 -23.01 -2.30
CA PRO A 33 -4.02 -22.56 -2.57
C PRO A 33 -3.95 -21.17 -3.23
N ILE A 34 -5.00 -20.73 -3.92
CA ILE A 34 -5.06 -19.46 -4.64
C ILE A 34 -4.90 -18.27 -3.69
N SER A 35 -5.65 -18.28 -2.58
CA SER A 35 -5.67 -17.20 -1.58
C SER A 35 -4.82 -17.49 -0.35
N SER A 36 -4.39 -18.74 -0.15
CA SER A 36 -3.61 -19.13 1.02
C SER A 36 -2.26 -18.43 1.06
N GLY A 37 -1.97 -17.73 2.16
CA GLY A 37 -0.70 -17.05 2.39
C GLY A 37 -0.58 -15.67 1.76
N LEU A 38 -1.65 -15.13 1.16
CA LEU A 38 -1.70 -13.71 0.79
C LEU A 38 -1.72 -12.83 2.04
N GLN A 39 -1.06 -11.67 1.96
CA GLN A 39 -0.99 -10.72 3.07
C GLN A 39 -1.93 -9.54 2.85
N GLN A 40 -1.87 -8.89 1.70
CA GLN A 40 -2.70 -7.72 1.45
C GLN A 40 -3.15 -7.65 0.00
N VAL A 41 -4.45 -7.56 -0.26
CA VAL A 41 -5.01 -7.33 -1.60
C VAL A 41 -5.80 -6.02 -1.56
N LEU A 42 -5.56 -5.15 -2.53
CA LEU A 42 -6.27 -3.87 -2.64
C LEU A 42 -7.26 -3.93 -3.81
N LEU A 43 -8.56 -3.88 -3.53
CA LEU A 43 -9.57 -3.80 -4.57
C LEU A 43 -10.15 -2.39 -4.66
N LEU A 44 -10.35 -1.89 -5.88
CA LEU A 44 -10.86 -0.55 -6.13
C LEU A 44 -12.32 -0.65 -6.55
N TYR A 45 -13.23 -0.09 -5.75
CA TYR A 45 -14.66 -0.13 -6.05
C TYR A 45 -15.21 -1.55 -6.31
N ALA A 46 -14.71 -2.53 -5.55
CA ALA A 46 -15.12 -3.92 -5.74
C ALA A 46 -16.62 -4.12 -5.48
N GLY A 47 -17.23 -4.98 -6.28
CA GLY A 47 -18.56 -5.52 -6.00
C GLY A 47 -18.52 -6.62 -4.94
N SER A 48 -19.67 -7.26 -4.71
CA SER A 48 -19.78 -8.44 -3.86
C SER A 48 -20.50 -9.58 -4.58
N LEU A 49 -20.10 -10.80 -4.25
CA LEU A 49 -20.66 -12.05 -4.74
C LEU A 49 -21.50 -12.68 -3.63
N LYS A 50 -22.68 -13.20 -4.00
CA LYS A 50 -23.57 -13.94 -3.10
C LYS A 50 -23.89 -15.29 -3.74
N HIS A 51 -23.66 -16.36 -2.98
CA HIS A 51 -24.05 -17.69 -3.40
C HIS A 51 -25.59 -17.81 -3.39
N LEU A 52 -26.15 -18.37 -4.45
CA LEU A 52 -27.58 -18.64 -4.55
C LEU A 52 -27.86 -20.05 -4.04
N ASN A 53 -28.74 -20.17 -3.05
CA ASN A 53 -29.16 -21.46 -2.48
C ASN A 53 -29.77 -22.43 -3.51
N ALA A 54 -30.14 -21.93 -4.69
CA ALA A 54 -30.70 -22.73 -5.78
C ALA A 54 -29.64 -23.47 -6.63
N SER A 55 -28.35 -23.20 -6.43
CA SER A 55 -27.27 -23.82 -7.22
C SER A 55 -26.62 -24.99 -6.48
N ASP A 56 -26.45 -26.12 -7.18
CA ASP A 56 -25.71 -27.28 -6.67
C ASP A 56 -24.18 -27.14 -6.79
N MET A 57 -23.70 -25.97 -7.25
CA MET A 57 -22.28 -25.70 -7.45
C MET A 57 -21.60 -25.39 -6.12
N LYS A 58 -20.39 -25.90 -5.94
CA LYS A 58 -19.55 -25.61 -4.79
C LYS A 58 -19.02 -24.18 -4.90
N PHE A 59 -19.36 -23.36 -3.91
CA PHE A 59 -18.92 -21.97 -3.81
C PHE A 59 -17.93 -21.82 -2.66
N GLU A 60 -16.65 -21.63 -2.97
CA GLU A 60 -15.61 -21.40 -1.97
C GLU A 60 -15.16 -19.94 -2.01
N PRO A 61 -15.41 -19.15 -0.95
CA PRO A 61 -14.94 -17.78 -0.91
C PRO A 61 -13.40 -17.74 -0.82
N LEU A 62 -12.77 -16.95 -1.67
CA LEU A 62 -11.31 -16.74 -1.70
C LEU A 62 -10.92 -15.46 -0.96
N LEU A 63 -11.66 -14.39 -1.21
CA LEU A 63 -11.47 -13.05 -0.63
C LEU A 63 -12.77 -12.62 0.03
N GLN A 64 -12.72 -12.22 1.30
CA GLN A 64 -13.87 -11.72 2.06
C GLN A 64 -13.54 -10.39 2.75
N THR A 65 -14.56 -9.56 3.00
CA THR A 65 -14.42 -8.33 3.78
C THR A 65 -14.36 -8.60 5.29
N GLY A 66 -13.99 -7.58 6.07
CA GLY A 66 -14.07 -7.58 7.54
C GLY A 66 -15.47 -7.15 8.07
N ASP A 67 -15.50 -6.54 9.26
CA ASP A 67 -16.75 -6.09 9.92
C ASP A 67 -17.26 -4.72 9.47
N GLU A 68 -16.34 -3.83 9.10
CA GLU A 68 -16.66 -2.47 8.69
C GLU A 68 -17.03 -2.46 7.21
N THR A 69 -18.27 -2.83 6.92
CA THR A 69 -18.76 -3.03 5.55
C THR A 69 -19.96 -2.15 5.23
N ALA A 70 -20.01 -1.71 3.97
CA ALA A 70 -21.12 -0.97 3.42
C ALA A 70 -21.24 -1.25 1.92
N GLU A 71 -22.46 -1.32 1.41
CA GLU A 71 -22.73 -1.25 -0.03
C GLU A 71 -23.01 0.21 -0.40
N VAL A 72 -22.46 0.66 -1.52
CA VAL A 72 -22.73 1.98 -2.10
C VAL A 72 -23.30 1.80 -3.49
N ALA A 73 -24.49 2.36 -3.72
CA ALA A 73 -25.09 2.33 -5.04
C ALA A 73 -24.28 3.19 -6.02
N PHE A 74 -24.15 2.74 -7.26
CA PHE A 74 -23.44 3.49 -8.30
C PHE A 74 -24.00 4.91 -8.50
N SER A 75 -25.33 5.07 -8.37
CA SER A 75 -26.01 6.37 -8.42
C SER A 75 -25.53 7.34 -7.34
N ASP A 76 -25.11 6.83 -6.19
CA ASP A 76 -24.68 7.64 -5.06
C ASP A 76 -23.19 8.01 -5.17
N LEU A 77 -22.43 7.26 -5.98
CA LEU A 77 -21.03 7.55 -6.34
C LEU A 77 -20.92 8.63 -7.41
N GLN A 78 -21.94 8.84 -8.25
CA GLN A 78 -21.94 9.87 -9.30
C GLN A 78 -22.79 11.06 -8.90
N THR A 79 -22.24 12.27 -9.01
CA THR A 79 -23.00 13.50 -8.81
C THR A 79 -23.41 14.05 -10.18
N MET A 80 -24.69 13.95 -10.54
CA MET A 80 -25.16 14.58 -11.78
C MET A 80 -25.15 16.11 -11.65
N ASN A 81 -24.51 16.78 -12.62
CA ASN A 81 -24.50 18.23 -12.66
C ASN A 81 -25.80 18.74 -13.30
N PRO A 82 -26.62 19.56 -12.60
CA PRO A 82 -27.96 19.94 -13.08
C PRO A 82 -27.98 20.83 -14.33
N PHE A 83 -26.82 21.33 -14.79
CA PHE A 83 -26.69 22.18 -15.97
C PHE A 83 -26.12 21.47 -17.22
N GLY A 84 -25.98 20.14 -17.19
CA GLY A 84 -25.44 19.37 -18.32
C GLY A 84 -23.92 19.50 -18.44
N GLY A 85 -23.26 18.37 -18.66
CA GLY A 85 -21.81 18.22 -18.57
C GLY A 85 -21.48 17.22 -17.47
N GLY A 86 -20.90 16.09 -17.86
CA GLY A 86 -20.73 14.87 -17.07
C GLY A 86 -20.49 15.09 -15.58
N GLY A 87 -21.24 14.34 -14.77
CA GLY A 87 -21.13 14.36 -13.32
C GLY A 87 -19.75 13.92 -12.81
N GLY A 88 -19.30 14.52 -11.70
CA GLY A 88 -18.09 14.09 -10.99
C GLY A 88 -18.38 12.93 -10.02
N LEU A 89 -17.32 12.36 -9.43
CA LEU A 89 -17.45 11.46 -8.29
C LEU A 89 -17.98 12.23 -7.08
N ASN A 90 -18.95 11.67 -6.39
CA ASN A 90 -19.44 12.20 -5.13
C ASN A 90 -18.34 12.07 -4.06
N PRO A 91 -17.84 13.16 -3.47
CA PRO A 91 -16.78 13.10 -2.47
C PRO A 91 -17.27 12.51 -1.13
N ASN A 92 -18.58 12.45 -0.90
CA ASN A 92 -19.14 11.87 0.32
C ASN A 92 -20.41 11.05 0.01
N PRO A 93 -20.25 9.88 -0.63
CA PRO A 93 -21.38 8.98 -0.90
C PRO A 93 -22.01 8.52 0.41
N ARG A 94 -23.32 8.31 0.38
CA ARG A 94 -24.05 7.82 1.56
C ARG A 94 -23.71 6.35 1.79
N ARG A 95 -22.94 6.08 2.83
CA ARG A 95 -22.58 4.71 3.24
C ARG A 95 -23.56 4.23 4.30
N LYS A 96 -24.21 3.09 4.07
CA LYS A 96 -25.04 2.43 5.09
C LYS A 96 -24.23 1.25 5.62
N PRO A 97 -23.81 1.27 6.90
CA PRO A 97 -23.11 0.14 7.48
C PRO A 97 -24.01 -1.09 7.48
N THR A 98 -23.55 -2.17 6.86
CA THR A 98 -24.28 -3.44 6.82
C THR A 98 -23.83 -4.38 7.94
N ARG A 99 -22.54 -4.35 8.30
CA ARG A 99 -21.89 -5.25 9.29
C ARG A 99 -22.00 -6.73 8.94
N ASP A 100 -22.09 -7.02 7.63
CA ASP A 100 -22.10 -8.36 7.07
C ASP A 100 -20.80 -8.62 6.30
N TYR A 101 -20.45 -9.90 6.16
CA TYR A 101 -19.31 -10.34 5.36
C TYR A 101 -19.69 -10.42 3.89
N TYR A 102 -18.94 -9.73 3.04
CA TYR A 102 -19.07 -9.77 1.60
C TYR A 102 -17.96 -10.61 1.00
N THR A 103 -18.32 -11.50 0.07
CA THR A 103 -17.34 -12.26 -0.71
C THR A 103 -16.97 -11.45 -1.94
N LEU A 104 -15.69 -11.15 -2.10
CA LEU A 104 -15.16 -10.32 -3.18
C LEU A 104 -14.61 -11.17 -4.33
N ALA A 105 -14.13 -12.37 -4.01
CA ALA A 105 -13.76 -13.38 -4.99
C ALA A 105 -14.16 -14.77 -4.49
N ALA A 106 -14.57 -15.63 -5.40
CA ALA A 106 -14.95 -17.00 -5.09
C ALA A 106 -14.48 -17.98 -6.18
N HIS A 107 -14.10 -19.17 -5.73
CA HIS A 107 -13.80 -20.31 -6.56
C HIS A 107 -15.08 -21.17 -6.66
N ILE A 108 -15.57 -21.31 -7.89
CA ILE A 108 -16.80 -22.02 -8.22
C ILE A 108 -16.43 -23.28 -8.97
N THR A 109 -16.78 -24.42 -8.37
CA THR A 109 -16.57 -25.74 -8.98
C THR A 109 -17.87 -26.53 -8.99
N GLY A 110 -18.15 -27.24 -10.07
CA GLY A 110 -19.40 -28.00 -10.15
C GLY A 110 -19.65 -28.61 -11.52
N LYS A 111 -20.71 -29.40 -11.61
CA LYS A 111 -21.17 -29.98 -12.89
C LYS A 111 -22.30 -29.10 -13.43
N LEU A 112 -22.25 -28.73 -14.71
CA LEU A 112 -23.40 -28.05 -15.30
C LEU A 112 -24.61 -29.00 -15.33
N PRO A 113 -25.82 -28.50 -15.06
CA PRO A 113 -27.03 -29.14 -15.53
C PRO A 113 -27.05 -29.15 -17.07
N GLU A 114 -27.55 -30.24 -17.66
CA GLU A 114 -27.43 -30.56 -19.10
C GLU A 114 -28.02 -29.48 -20.03
N GLU A 115 -28.91 -28.60 -19.54
CA GLU A 115 -29.55 -27.53 -20.31
C GLU A 115 -28.61 -26.35 -20.67
N GLY A 116 -27.55 -26.09 -19.90
CA GLY A 116 -26.61 -24.98 -20.15
C GLY A 116 -25.39 -25.35 -21.01
N ALA A 117 -25.16 -26.63 -21.25
CA ALA A 117 -24.00 -27.12 -22.01
C ALA A 117 -24.19 -26.96 -23.54
N GLU A 118 -25.42 -26.80 -24.02
CA GLU A 118 -25.71 -26.64 -25.46
C GLU A 118 -25.45 -25.23 -25.99
N GLU A 119 -25.47 -24.19 -25.14
CA GLU A 119 -25.17 -22.81 -25.56
C GLU A 119 -23.66 -22.52 -25.60
N THR A 120 -22.87 -23.12 -24.70
CA THR A 120 -21.40 -22.93 -24.66
C THR A 120 -20.64 -23.79 -25.68
N ALA A 121 -21.21 -24.92 -26.12
CA ALA A 121 -20.62 -25.74 -27.18
C ALA A 121 -20.67 -25.07 -28.56
N LYS A 122 -21.62 -24.15 -28.80
CA LYS A 122 -21.76 -23.49 -30.12
C LYS A 122 -20.72 -22.41 -30.40
N GLU A 123 -20.11 -21.81 -29.38
CA GLU A 123 -19.04 -20.80 -29.57
C GLU A 123 -17.64 -21.42 -29.72
N SER A 124 -17.46 -22.70 -29.39
CA SER A 124 -16.16 -23.37 -29.40
C SER A 124 -15.90 -24.25 -30.64
N GLU A 125 -16.89 -24.41 -31.54
CA GLU A 125 -16.78 -25.28 -32.72
C GLU A 125 -16.22 -24.62 -34.00
N GLU A 126 -15.91 -23.32 -34.02
CA GLU A 126 -15.42 -22.67 -35.25
C GLU A 126 -13.92 -22.83 -35.53
N ASP A 127 -13.09 -23.26 -34.57
CA ASP A 127 -11.66 -23.48 -34.80
C ASP A 127 -11.21 -24.89 -34.37
N GLU A 128 -11.32 -25.84 -35.30
CA GLU A 128 -10.31 -26.87 -35.65
C GLU A 128 -10.98 -28.12 -36.27
N LYS A 129 -10.75 -28.33 -37.57
CA LYS A 129 -10.97 -29.62 -38.24
C LYS A 129 -9.63 -30.32 -38.46
N LYS A 130 -9.43 -31.48 -37.82
CA LYS A 130 -9.03 -32.74 -38.49
C LYS A 130 -8.98 -33.98 -37.56
N ASP A 131 -9.80 -34.95 -37.97
CA ASP A 131 -9.70 -36.42 -37.91
C ASP A 131 -9.33 -37.17 -36.61
N GLY A 132 -10.22 -38.10 -36.24
CA GLY A 132 -9.81 -39.45 -35.80
C GLY A 132 -10.55 -40.09 -34.63
N ASP A 133 -11.81 -40.46 -34.85
CA ASP A 133 -12.66 -41.46 -34.17
C ASP A 133 -12.07 -42.27 -32.98
N LYS A 134 -12.60 -42.04 -31.76
CA LYS A 134 -12.78 -43.03 -30.66
C LYS A 134 -13.58 -42.44 -29.48
N GLU A 135 -14.82 -42.91 -29.33
CA GLU A 135 -15.66 -42.91 -28.11
C GLU A 135 -15.56 -41.69 -27.17
N GLU A 136 -16.21 -40.59 -27.54
CA GLU A 136 -16.55 -39.54 -26.59
C GLU A 136 -17.66 -40.03 -25.65
N LYS A 137 -17.26 -40.57 -24.49
CA LYS A 137 -18.06 -40.41 -23.28
C LYS A 137 -18.37 -38.92 -23.17
N LYS A 138 -19.64 -38.53 -23.29
CA LYS A 138 -20.15 -37.19 -22.91
C LYS A 138 -19.54 -36.81 -21.56
N LYS A 139 -18.39 -36.13 -21.57
CA LYS A 139 -17.77 -35.56 -20.38
C LYS A 139 -18.74 -34.48 -20.00
N ARG A 140 -19.50 -34.72 -18.92
CA ARG A 140 -20.20 -33.65 -18.21
C ARG A 140 -19.17 -32.55 -18.00
N THR A 141 -19.39 -31.40 -18.63
CA THR A 141 -18.49 -30.25 -18.53
C THR A 141 -18.47 -29.83 -17.07
N GLU A 142 -17.35 -30.09 -16.40
CA GLU A 142 -17.09 -29.63 -15.04
C GLU A 142 -16.63 -28.18 -15.15
N ILE A 143 -17.34 -27.27 -14.48
CA ILE A 143 -16.91 -25.88 -14.35
C ILE A 143 -15.81 -25.85 -13.32
N ASN A 144 -14.71 -25.21 -13.70
CA ASN A 144 -13.70 -24.70 -12.80
C ASN A 144 -13.52 -23.22 -13.11
N ALA A 145 -14.09 -22.35 -12.29
CA ALA A 145 -14.08 -20.91 -12.54
C ALA A 145 -13.77 -20.14 -11.26
N VAL A 146 -12.93 -19.12 -11.37
CA VAL A 146 -12.73 -18.14 -10.32
C VAL A 146 -13.39 -16.84 -10.75
N VAL A 147 -14.32 -16.34 -9.94
CA VAL A 147 -15.02 -15.08 -10.18
C VAL A 147 -14.49 -14.05 -9.20
N VAL A 148 -14.10 -12.88 -9.71
CA VAL A 148 -13.64 -11.74 -8.91
C VAL A 148 -14.51 -10.54 -9.22
N ALA A 149 -14.95 -9.83 -8.18
CA ALA A 149 -15.85 -8.69 -8.28
C ALA A 149 -15.12 -7.35 -8.56
N ASP A 150 -13.90 -7.41 -9.07
CA ASP A 150 -13.08 -6.26 -9.44
C ASP A 150 -12.24 -6.61 -10.68
N ILE A 151 -12.13 -5.65 -11.60
CA ILE A 151 -11.37 -5.76 -12.85
C ILE A 151 -9.95 -5.21 -12.73
N ASP A 152 -9.68 -4.36 -11.73
CA ASP A 152 -8.44 -3.60 -11.63
C ASP A 152 -7.28 -4.40 -10.99
N LEU A 153 -7.45 -5.69 -10.74
CA LEU A 153 -6.45 -6.58 -10.12
C LEU A 153 -5.06 -6.56 -10.79
N PHE A 154 -5.01 -6.31 -12.10
CA PHE A 154 -3.76 -6.31 -12.88
C PHE A 154 -3.36 -4.92 -13.38
N TYR A 155 -3.86 -3.88 -12.72
CA TYR A 155 -3.57 -2.49 -13.08
C TYR A 155 -2.06 -2.17 -12.96
N GLN A 156 -1.54 -1.36 -13.88
CA GLN A 156 -0.09 -1.12 -14.04
C GLN A 156 0.57 -0.56 -12.77
N GLU A 157 -0.16 0.25 -12.02
CA GLU A 157 0.28 0.90 -10.80
C GLU A 157 0.58 -0.12 -9.70
N PHE A 158 -0.11 -1.26 -9.66
CA PHE A 158 0.20 -2.35 -8.73
C PHE A 158 1.58 -2.97 -8.97
N PHE A 159 2.10 -2.95 -10.21
CA PHE A 159 3.48 -3.34 -10.48
C PHE A 159 4.48 -2.34 -9.92
N GLN A 160 4.17 -1.04 -9.99
CA GLN A 160 5.02 0.00 -9.42
C GLN A 160 5.06 -0.09 -7.89
N PHE A 161 3.91 -0.32 -7.24
CA PHE A 161 3.86 -0.54 -5.80
C PHE A 161 4.71 -1.75 -5.40
N ARG A 162 4.57 -2.88 -6.11
CA ARG A 162 5.37 -4.09 -5.84
C ARG A 162 6.88 -3.86 -6.00
N GLN A 163 7.30 -3.09 -7.01
CA GLN A 163 8.70 -2.74 -7.20
C GLN A 163 9.21 -1.85 -6.06
N GLN A 164 8.38 -0.93 -5.60
CA GLN A 164 8.71 0.00 -4.52
C GLN A 164 8.74 -0.67 -3.13
N SER A 165 7.93 -1.70 -2.88
CA SER A 165 7.97 -2.48 -1.62
C SER A 165 9.29 -3.23 -1.42
N GLN A 166 10.06 -3.46 -2.49
CA GLN A 166 11.38 -4.13 -2.40
C GLN A 166 12.50 -3.18 -1.94
N ASP A 167 12.20 -1.88 -1.79
CA ASP A 167 13.16 -0.87 -1.35
C ASP A 167 13.21 -0.82 0.20
N PRO A 168 14.32 -1.25 0.84
CA PRO A 168 14.43 -1.31 2.29
C PRO A 168 14.46 0.06 2.97
N ASP A 169 14.69 1.14 2.22
CA ASP A 169 14.80 2.50 2.77
C ASP A 169 13.44 3.21 2.91
N ARG A 170 12.33 2.56 2.52
CA ARG A 170 10.98 3.13 2.66
C ARG A 170 10.31 2.78 3.97
N GLU A 171 9.65 3.79 4.54
CA GLU A 171 8.97 3.69 5.84
C GLU A 171 7.58 3.01 5.79
N LEU A 172 6.99 2.87 4.60
CA LEU A 172 5.69 2.22 4.38
C LEU A 172 5.86 1.04 3.42
N ASP A 173 5.83 -0.18 3.97
CA ASP A 173 5.80 -1.41 3.19
C ASP A 173 4.37 -1.71 2.72
N LEU A 174 3.97 -1.10 1.61
CA LEU A 174 2.71 -1.41 0.92
C LEU A 174 2.90 -2.62 0.00
N SER A 175 3.04 -3.81 0.58
CA SER A 175 3.23 -5.05 -0.18
C SER A 175 1.89 -5.63 -0.68
N LEU A 176 1.42 -5.11 -1.81
CA LEU A 176 0.18 -5.56 -2.45
C LEU A 176 0.36 -6.89 -3.20
N ASP A 177 -0.58 -7.81 -2.98
CA ASP A 177 -0.61 -9.17 -3.51
C ASP A 177 -1.58 -9.37 -4.68
N ASN A 178 -2.17 -8.31 -5.22
CA ASN A 178 -3.07 -8.37 -6.37
C ASN A 178 -2.52 -9.20 -7.54
N ILE A 179 -1.27 -8.95 -7.93
CA ILE A 179 -0.60 -9.67 -9.01
C ILE A 179 -0.33 -11.12 -8.60
N THR A 180 0.08 -11.36 -7.35
CA THR A 180 0.31 -12.71 -6.82
C THR A 180 -0.97 -13.55 -6.86
N PHE A 181 -2.09 -12.98 -6.40
CA PHE A 181 -3.42 -13.57 -6.45
C PHE A 181 -3.82 -13.90 -7.89
N THR A 182 -3.68 -12.96 -8.82
CA THR A 182 -4.02 -13.17 -10.24
C THR A 182 -3.19 -14.31 -10.85
N LEU A 183 -1.88 -14.35 -10.57
CA LEU A 183 -1.01 -15.42 -11.04
C LEU A 183 -1.37 -16.78 -10.42
N ASN A 184 -1.76 -16.80 -9.14
CA ASN A 184 -2.23 -18.02 -8.49
C ASN A 184 -3.54 -18.52 -9.11
N VAL A 185 -4.47 -17.62 -9.46
CA VAL A 185 -5.71 -17.97 -10.17
C VAL A 185 -5.39 -18.61 -11.52
N LEU A 186 -4.52 -17.99 -12.31
CA LEU A 186 -4.14 -18.50 -13.63
C LEU A 186 -3.53 -19.90 -13.54
N ASP A 187 -2.58 -20.09 -12.61
CA ASP A 187 -1.90 -21.36 -12.40
C ASP A 187 -2.84 -22.46 -11.91
N ALA A 188 -3.72 -22.14 -10.94
CA ALA A 188 -4.68 -23.10 -10.40
C ALA A 188 -5.71 -23.53 -11.46
N LEU A 189 -6.17 -22.59 -12.31
CA LEU A 189 -7.08 -22.90 -13.42
C LEU A 189 -6.37 -23.67 -14.55
N ALA A 190 -5.07 -23.43 -14.77
CA ALA A 190 -4.24 -24.19 -15.69
C ALA A 190 -3.83 -25.57 -15.15
N GLY A 191 -4.01 -25.82 -13.85
CA GLY A 191 -3.62 -27.06 -13.17
C GLY A 191 -2.11 -27.18 -12.85
N ASP A 192 -1.39 -26.05 -12.72
CA ASP A 192 0.03 -26.02 -12.36
C ASP A 192 0.28 -25.38 -10.97
N ASP A 193 0.15 -26.17 -9.91
CA ASP A 193 0.28 -25.67 -8.54
C ASP A 193 1.73 -25.37 -8.09
N ARG A 194 2.74 -25.69 -8.91
CA ARG A 194 4.16 -25.64 -8.50
C ARG A 194 4.63 -24.23 -8.16
N PHE A 195 4.13 -23.24 -8.89
CA PHE A 195 4.52 -21.84 -8.69
C PHE A 195 3.80 -21.21 -7.49
N ILE A 196 2.62 -21.70 -7.13
CA ILE A 196 1.84 -21.20 -6.00
C ILE A 196 2.60 -21.41 -4.70
N ASP A 197 3.17 -22.61 -4.49
CA ASP A 197 3.93 -22.93 -3.29
C ASP A 197 5.24 -22.13 -3.16
N ILE A 198 5.86 -21.76 -4.27
CA ILE A 198 7.06 -20.91 -4.27
C ILE A 198 6.67 -19.48 -3.89
N ARG A 199 5.56 -18.94 -4.43
CA ARG A 199 5.12 -17.57 -4.14
C ARG A 199 4.72 -17.35 -2.67
N LYS A 200 4.28 -18.39 -1.97
CA LYS A 200 4.02 -18.36 -0.52
C LYS A 200 5.28 -18.10 0.32
N ARG A 201 6.47 -18.41 -0.21
CA ARG A 201 7.74 -18.23 0.50
C ARG A 201 8.23 -16.79 0.37
N ARG A 202 7.71 -15.90 1.22
CA ARG A 202 8.22 -14.54 1.33
C ARG A 202 9.43 -14.44 2.26
N LEU A 203 10.35 -13.56 1.88
CA LEU A 203 11.40 -13.07 2.77
C LEU A 203 10.72 -12.23 3.86
N LYS A 204 10.54 -12.79 5.05
CA LYS A 204 10.17 -11.98 6.22
C LYS A 204 11.37 -11.11 6.58
N HIS A 205 11.27 -9.81 6.31
CA HIS A 205 12.27 -8.85 6.77
C HIS A 205 12.22 -8.79 8.30
N ARG A 206 13.20 -9.44 8.94
CA ARG A 206 13.35 -9.36 10.40
C ARG A 206 14.02 -8.05 10.75
N VAL A 207 13.20 -7.01 10.81
CA VAL A 207 13.58 -5.69 11.31
C VAL A 207 13.71 -5.73 12.84
N LEU A 208 14.44 -4.75 13.38
CA LEU A 208 14.60 -4.57 14.81
C LEU A 208 13.30 -3.96 15.38
N ALA A 209 12.27 -4.80 15.56
CA ALA A 209 10.90 -4.39 15.89
C ALA A 209 10.83 -3.39 17.07
N THR A 210 11.63 -3.61 18.11
CA THR A 210 11.69 -2.70 19.27
C THR A 210 12.25 -1.31 18.93
N ILE A 211 13.19 -1.23 17.98
CA ILE A 211 13.75 0.05 17.52
C ILE A 211 12.76 0.74 16.60
N GLU A 212 12.09 0.01 15.73
CA GLU A 212 11.04 0.57 14.88
C GLU A 212 9.89 1.13 15.70
N GLU A 213 9.40 0.39 16.70
CA GLU A 213 8.35 0.85 17.59
C GLU A 213 8.74 2.16 18.29
N LYS A 214 9.97 2.22 18.84
CA LYS A 214 10.48 3.43 19.51
C LYS A 214 10.74 4.61 18.57
N THR A 215 11.01 4.36 17.30
CA THR A 215 11.33 5.40 16.31
C THR A 215 10.13 5.78 15.44
N LYS A 216 9.02 5.04 15.52
CA LYS A 216 7.80 5.25 14.74
C LYS A 216 7.25 6.65 14.89
N ASP A 217 7.10 7.14 16.12
CA ASP A 217 6.54 8.46 16.39
C ASP A 217 7.43 9.58 15.83
N ALA A 218 8.75 9.41 15.93
CA ALA A 218 9.72 10.36 15.38
C ALA A 218 9.64 10.42 13.84
N LYS A 219 9.49 9.26 13.18
CA LYS A 219 9.29 9.17 11.73
C LYS A 219 7.98 9.84 11.30
N VAL A 220 6.88 9.53 11.98
CA VAL A 220 5.56 10.13 11.70
C VAL A 220 5.59 11.65 11.88
N ALA A 221 6.25 12.14 12.92
CA ALA A 221 6.41 13.58 13.14
C ALA A 221 7.25 14.23 12.04
N ALA A 222 8.36 13.62 11.64
CA ALA A 222 9.21 14.11 10.56
C ALA A 222 8.47 14.15 9.20
N GLU A 223 7.70 13.12 8.86
CA GLU A 223 6.89 13.10 7.65
C GLU A 223 5.79 14.17 7.66
N LYS A 224 5.12 14.37 8.80
CA LYS A 224 4.16 15.45 8.96
C LYS A 224 4.81 16.82 8.75
N GLU A 225 5.98 17.06 9.32
CA GLU A 225 6.71 18.32 9.15
C GLU A 225 7.13 18.53 7.69
N LYS A 226 7.65 17.50 7.02
CA LYS A 226 7.97 17.55 5.57
C LYS A 226 6.74 17.91 4.75
N LEU A 227 5.59 17.33 5.07
CA LEU A 227 4.33 17.59 4.37
C LEU A 227 3.85 19.03 4.58
N GLU A 228 3.93 19.55 5.81
CA GLU A 228 3.65 20.96 6.11
C GLU A 228 4.58 21.89 5.33
N LYS A 229 5.90 21.60 5.25
CA LYS A 229 6.84 22.41 4.46
C LYS A 229 6.57 22.35 2.95
N ARG A 230 6.11 21.22 2.42
CA ARG A 230 5.66 21.11 1.02
C ARG A 230 4.41 21.96 0.77
N LYS A 231 3.43 21.93 1.68
CA LYS A 231 2.22 22.77 1.60
C LYS A 231 2.56 24.26 1.66
N GLU A 232 3.44 24.67 2.57
CA GLU A 232 3.95 26.06 2.63
C GLU A 232 4.56 26.51 1.29
N LEU A 233 5.31 25.62 0.61
CA LEU A 233 5.90 25.91 -0.70
C LEU A 233 4.83 26.04 -1.78
N GLU A 234 3.89 25.11 -1.87
CA GLU A 234 2.81 25.16 -2.84
C GLU A 234 1.99 26.45 -2.69
N GLU A 235 1.62 26.83 -1.47
CA GLU A 235 0.92 28.09 -1.18
C GLU A 235 1.76 29.31 -1.58
N ALA A 236 3.06 29.33 -1.26
CA ALA A 236 3.94 30.44 -1.62
C ALA A 236 4.07 30.59 -3.14
N THR A 237 4.23 29.48 -3.86
CA THR A 237 4.32 29.48 -5.32
C THR A 237 3.01 29.88 -5.99
N ALA A 238 1.87 29.45 -5.44
CA ALA A 238 0.55 29.84 -5.92
C ALA A 238 0.28 31.34 -5.70
N LYS A 239 0.68 31.90 -4.56
CA LYS A 239 0.58 33.35 -4.27
C LYS A 239 1.38 34.18 -5.28
N GLU A 240 2.62 33.80 -5.55
CA GLU A 240 3.48 34.48 -6.52
C GLU A 240 2.90 34.40 -7.95
N GLN A 241 2.39 33.24 -8.37
CA GLN A 241 1.70 33.10 -9.67
C GLN A 241 0.46 33.98 -9.76
N ALA A 242 -0.37 34.00 -8.71
CA ALA A 242 -1.56 34.84 -8.66
C ALA A 242 -1.24 36.34 -8.73
N GLU A 243 -0.11 36.78 -8.15
CA GLU A 243 0.35 38.18 -8.29
C GLU A 243 0.77 38.53 -9.72
N LEU A 244 1.44 37.61 -10.41
CA LEU A 244 1.78 37.80 -11.83
C LEU A 244 0.52 37.88 -12.70
N ASP A 245 -0.42 36.96 -12.51
CA ASP A 245 -1.68 36.92 -13.27
C ASP A 245 -2.50 38.20 -13.04
N LYS A 246 -2.53 38.73 -11.80
CA LYS A 246 -3.14 40.03 -11.50
C LYS A 246 -2.50 41.16 -12.30
N ARG A 247 -1.16 41.26 -12.31
CA ARG A 247 -0.44 42.31 -13.07
C ARG A 247 -0.70 42.21 -14.57
N VAL A 248 -0.73 40.99 -15.11
CA VAL A 248 -1.08 40.74 -16.52
C VAL A 248 -2.52 41.19 -16.80
N SER A 249 -3.46 40.86 -15.92
CA SER A 249 -4.87 41.25 -16.06
C SER A 249 -5.10 42.77 -15.98
N GLU A 250 -4.39 43.47 -15.10
CA GLU A 250 -4.44 44.93 -14.97
C GLU A 250 -3.88 45.62 -16.21
N LEU A 251 -2.79 45.08 -16.77
CA LEU A 251 -2.20 45.60 -18.00
C LEU A 251 -3.13 45.39 -19.21
N LYS A 252 -3.80 44.23 -19.31
CA LYS A 252 -4.82 43.95 -20.34
C LYS A 252 -5.99 44.95 -20.26
N LYS A 253 -6.51 45.21 -19.05
CA LYS A 253 -7.60 46.18 -18.83
C LYS A 253 -7.21 47.62 -19.18
N ARG A 254 -5.97 48.05 -18.86
CA ARG A 254 -5.46 49.37 -19.27
C ARG A 254 -5.19 49.46 -20.77
N GLY A 255 -4.88 48.32 -21.39
CA GLY A 255 -4.59 48.17 -22.81
C GLY A 255 -5.76 48.42 -23.75
N GLU A 256 -7.01 48.35 -23.28
CA GLU A 256 -8.21 48.64 -24.09
C GLU A 256 -8.24 50.08 -24.65
N LYS A 257 -7.41 50.98 -24.10
CA LYS A 257 -7.26 52.38 -24.54
C LYS A 257 -5.95 52.65 -25.31
N MET A 258 -5.13 51.63 -25.58
CA MET A 258 -3.81 51.75 -26.22
C MET A 258 -3.77 51.12 -27.61
N ASN A 259 -2.75 51.47 -28.40
CA ASN A 259 -2.48 50.86 -29.71
C ASN A 259 -2.15 49.37 -29.55
N THR A 260 -2.72 48.51 -30.41
CA THR A 260 -2.66 47.04 -30.27
C THR A 260 -1.22 46.49 -30.28
N ILE A 261 -0.34 47.11 -31.08
CA ILE A 261 1.07 46.72 -31.20
C ILE A 261 1.85 47.07 -29.92
N GLU A 262 1.60 48.24 -29.33
CA GLU A 262 2.27 48.70 -28.10
C GLU A 262 1.84 47.86 -26.89
N LEU A 263 0.55 47.51 -26.82
CA LEU A 263 0.02 46.60 -25.80
C LEU A 263 0.67 45.21 -25.90
N MET A 264 0.80 44.66 -27.11
CA MET A 264 1.39 43.35 -27.32
C MET A 264 2.88 43.31 -26.91
N GLN A 265 3.66 44.34 -27.27
CA GLN A 265 5.05 44.46 -26.84
C GLN A 265 5.18 44.55 -25.31
N ARG A 266 4.36 45.37 -24.65
CA ARG A 266 4.37 45.49 -23.19
C ARG A 266 3.94 44.22 -22.48
N LEU A 267 2.93 43.50 -23.00
CA LEU A 267 2.50 42.21 -22.47
C LEU A 267 3.64 41.18 -22.55
N GLN A 268 4.30 41.07 -23.71
CA GLN A 268 5.40 40.13 -23.88
C GLN A 268 6.58 40.42 -22.94
N ILE A 269 6.93 41.70 -22.75
CA ILE A 269 7.99 42.10 -21.82
C ILE A 269 7.58 41.76 -20.37
N LEU A 270 6.36 42.11 -19.98
CA LEU A 270 5.85 41.86 -18.63
C LEU A 270 5.77 40.36 -18.30
N GLU A 271 5.26 39.55 -19.24
CA GLU A 271 5.21 38.09 -19.08
C GLU A 271 6.61 37.49 -19.02
N ARG A 272 7.55 37.94 -19.85
CA ARG A 272 8.93 37.43 -19.83
C ARG A 272 9.66 37.77 -18.54
N GLU A 273 9.62 39.04 -18.11
CA GLU A 273 10.23 39.48 -16.86
C GLU A 273 9.56 38.84 -15.64
N GLY A 274 8.23 38.75 -15.67
CA GLY A 274 7.46 38.11 -14.63
C GLY A 274 7.77 36.62 -14.51
N ASN A 275 7.82 35.88 -15.62
CA ASN A 275 8.19 34.47 -15.63
C ASN A 275 9.62 34.24 -15.14
N GLN A 276 10.59 35.08 -15.53
CA GLN A 276 11.96 35.00 -15.00
C GLN A 276 12.03 35.22 -13.49
N ARG A 277 11.27 36.20 -12.97
CA ARG A 277 11.18 36.47 -11.53
C ARG A 277 10.50 35.31 -10.79
N LEU A 278 9.40 34.79 -11.33
CA LEU A 278 8.72 33.62 -10.78
C LEU A 278 9.64 32.41 -10.74
N ASP A 279 10.40 32.15 -11.80
CA ASP A 279 11.33 31.02 -11.86
C ASP A 279 12.47 31.18 -10.85
N ALA A 280 13.04 32.38 -10.73
CA ALA A 280 14.05 32.67 -9.72
C ALA A 280 13.48 32.46 -8.30
N ARG A 281 12.25 32.91 -8.04
CA ARG A 281 11.58 32.77 -6.75
C ARG A 281 11.24 31.32 -6.43
N LYS A 282 10.70 30.58 -7.40
CA LYS A 282 10.45 29.13 -7.28
C LYS A 282 11.72 28.38 -6.94
N ARG A 283 12.84 28.68 -7.62
CA ARG A 283 14.15 28.06 -7.32
C ARG A 283 14.64 28.40 -5.91
N GLN A 284 14.47 29.63 -5.44
CA GLN A 284 14.81 30.00 -4.06
C GLN A 284 13.97 29.23 -3.05
N LEU A 285 12.65 29.21 -3.22
CA LEU A 285 11.72 28.48 -2.36
C LEU A 285 12.01 26.99 -2.36
N GLN A 286 12.33 26.39 -3.52
CA GLN A 286 12.74 24.99 -3.62
C GLN A 286 14.03 24.70 -2.86
N LYS A 287 15.05 25.56 -2.98
CA LYS A 287 16.29 25.42 -2.20
C LYS A 287 16.05 25.52 -0.71
N ASP A 288 15.20 26.46 -0.27
CA ASP A 288 14.86 26.61 1.14
C ASP A 288 14.12 25.37 1.67
N LEU A 289 13.23 24.78 0.86
CA LEU A 289 12.55 23.52 1.18
C LEU A 289 13.54 22.37 1.29
N GLU A 290 14.43 22.20 0.30
CA GLU A 290 15.46 21.16 0.33
C GLU A 290 16.33 21.25 1.58
N GLN A 291 16.73 22.47 1.97
CA GLN A 291 17.50 22.70 3.19
C GLN A 291 16.71 22.35 4.46
N LYS A 292 15.42 22.69 4.52
CA LYS A 292 14.55 22.33 5.65
C LYS A 292 14.34 20.82 5.74
N VAL A 293 14.03 20.16 4.62
CA VAL A 293 13.87 18.70 4.54
C VAL A 293 15.15 17.99 4.97
N THR A 294 16.32 18.45 4.49
CA THR A 294 17.62 17.90 4.90
C THR A 294 17.85 18.04 6.42
N LYS A 295 17.40 19.13 7.04
CA LYS A 295 17.48 19.31 8.50
C LYS A 295 16.58 18.31 9.23
N ILE A 296 15.33 18.18 8.79
CA ILE A 296 14.37 17.21 9.34
C ILE A 296 14.92 15.79 9.26
N GLU A 297 15.48 15.39 8.11
CA GLU A 297 16.09 14.08 7.92
C GLU A 297 17.31 13.86 8.81
N ARG A 298 18.14 14.90 9.00
CA ARG A 298 19.28 14.84 9.90
C ARG A 298 18.83 14.65 11.35
N ASP A 299 17.84 15.42 11.78
CA ASP A 299 17.33 15.36 13.15
C ASP A 299 16.66 14.01 13.43
N LEU A 300 15.91 13.48 12.46
CA LEU A 300 15.38 12.12 12.48
C LEU A 300 16.50 11.08 12.63
N ASN A 301 17.53 11.15 11.78
CA ASN A 301 18.66 10.22 11.82
C ASN A 301 19.43 10.28 13.14
N LEU A 302 19.59 11.46 13.74
CA LEU A 302 20.20 11.61 15.06
C LEU A 302 19.36 10.96 16.16
N GLN A 303 18.03 11.11 16.10
CA GLN A 303 17.13 10.46 17.07
C GLN A 303 17.18 8.93 16.93
N VAL A 304 17.09 8.41 15.70
CA VAL A 304 17.18 6.97 15.42
C VAL A 304 18.53 6.41 15.87
N THR A 305 19.63 7.11 15.54
CA THR A 305 20.99 6.67 15.92
C THR A 305 21.17 6.69 17.42
N ARG A 306 20.63 7.68 18.13
CA ARG A 306 20.68 7.75 19.60
C ARG A 306 20.01 6.54 20.25
N GLU A 307 18.83 6.15 19.77
CA GLU A 307 18.15 4.94 20.24
C GLU A 307 18.98 3.69 19.94
N GLN A 308 19.48 3.55 18.71
CA GLN A 308 20.32 2.41 18.32
C GLN A 308 21.60 2.32 19.15
N ASP A 309 22.27 3.44 19.40
CA ASP A 309 23.53 3.50 20.10
C ASP A 309 23.38 3.09 21.57
N TRP A 310 22.25 3.39 22.19
CA TRP A 310 21.94 2.88 23.53
C TRP A 310 21.95 1.34 23.55
N TYR A 311 21.28 0.69 22.60
CA TYR A 311 21.28 -0.77 22.49
C TYR A 311 22.66 -1.33 22.14
N LYS A 312 23.42 -0.68 21.24
CA LYS A 312 24.79 -1.08 20.90
C LYS A 312 25.72 -0.99 22.12
N MET A 313 25.58 0.04 22.95
CA MET A 313 26.36 0.18 24.18
C MET A 313 26.12 -0.99 25.14
N TRP A 314 24.87 -1.39 25.35
CA TRP A 314 24.56 -2.58 26.16
C TRP A 314 25.11 -3.87 25.54
N ALA A 315 25.04 -4.01 24.22
CA ALA A 315 25.59 -5.18 23.53
C ALA A 315 27.12 -5.32 23.71
N VAL A 316 27.84 -4.21 23.88
CA VAL A 316 29.29 -4.20 24.13
C VAL A 316 29.62 -4.35 25.62
N VAL A 317 28.85 -3.71 26.50
CA VAL A 317 29.13 -3.68 27.95
C VAL A 317 28.70 -4.97 28.65
N LEU A 318 27.64 -5.64 28.22
CA LEU A 318 27.08 -6.80 28.92
C LEU A 318 27.96 -8.08 28.85
N PRO A 319 28.58 -8.45 27.71
CA PRO A 319 29.42 -9.63 27.61
C PRO A 319 30.61 -9.71 28.60
N PRO A 320 31.41 -8.64 28.82
CA PRO A 320 32.55 -8.70 29.74
C PRO A 320 32.18 -8.68 31.23
N ILE A 321 30.92 -8.37 31.60
CA ILE A 321 30.49 -8.37 33.01
C ILE A 321 30.56 -9.77 33.61
N LEU A 322 30.10 -10.79 32.88
CA LEU A 322 30.12 -12.18 33.37
C LEU A 322 31.53 -12.66 33.75
N PRO A 323 32.56 -12.58 32.88
CA PRO A 323 33.92 -12.96 33.27
C PRO A 323 34.52 -12.04 34.34
N MET A 324 34.20 -10.74 34.35
CA MET A 324 34.64 -9.84 35.43
C MET A 324 34.09 -10.24 36.80
N LEU A 325 32.81 -10.60 36.89
CA LEU A 325 32.20 -11.05 38.14
C LEU A 325 32.83 -12.34 38.65
N VAL A 326 33.10 -13.30 37.76
CA VAL A 326 33.82 -14.54 38.12
C VAL A 326 35.23 -14.22 38.61
N GLY A 327 35.96 -13.34 37.91
CA GLY A 327 37.30 -12.90 38.31
C GLY A 327 37.31 -12.21 39.68
N LEU A 328 36.36 -11.32 39.94
CA LEU A 328 36.19 -10.67 41.24
C LEU A 328 35.86 -11.68 42.35
N GLY A 329 34.95 -12.63 42.08
CA GLY A 329 34.61 -13.70 43.02
C GLY A 329 35.83 -14.54 43.42
N VAL A 330 36.65 -14.96 42.45
CA VAL A 330 37.90 -15.69 42.71
C VAL A 330 38.89 -14.83 43.49
N PHE A 331 39.03 -13.54 43.15
CA PHE A 331 39.93 -12.63 43.84
C PHE A 331 39.56 -12.43 45.31
N PHE A 332 38.28 -12.17 45.62
CA PHE A 332 37.81 -12.01 46.99
C PHE A 332 37.90 -13.31 47.79
N ASN A 333 37.55 -14.45 47.18
CA ASN A 333 37.68 -15.75 47.83
C ASN A 333 39.15 -16.04 48.19
N ARG A 334 40.08 -15.78 47.27
CA ARG A 334 41.52 -15.89 47.52
C ARG A 334 41.99 -14.94 48.63
N ARG A 335 41.57 -13.67 48.59
CA ARG A 335 41.94 -12.64 49.57
C ARG A 335 41.44 -12.99 50.99
N ALA A 336 40.27 -13.61 51.11
CA ALA A 336 39.71 -14.04 52.39
C ALA A 336 40.55 -15.18 53.00
N HIS A 337 40.89 -16.19 52.21
CA HIS A 337 41.74 -17.30 52.67
C HIS A 337 43.18 -16.87 53.01
N GLU A 338 43.73 -15.84 52.36
CA GLU A 338 45.03 -15.26 52.75
C GLU A 338 45.02 -14.62 54.16
N ARG A 339 43.85 -14.25 54.69
CA ARG A 339 43.70 -13.69 56.05
C ARG A 339 43.53 -14.75 57.14
N GLU A 340 43.24 -16.00 56.79
CA GLU A 340 43.03 -17.09 57.75
C GLU A 340 44.35 -17.67 58.30
N GLY A 341 45.48 -17.41 57.64
CA GLY A 341 46.82 -17.87 58.05
C GLY A 341 47.67 -16.86 58.83
N VAL A 342 47.18 -15.64 59.10
CA VAL A 342 47.96 -14.59 59.78
C VAL A 342 47.57 -14.51 61.26
N ALA A 343 48.51 -14.83 62.15
CA ALA A 343 48.32 -14.68 63.60
C ALA A 343 47.93 -13.23 63.95
N ARG A 344 46.89 -13.06 64.78
CA ARG A 344 46.37 -11.74 65.26
C ARG A 344 47.42 -10.80 65.86
N SER A 345 48.62 -11.27 66.17
CA SER A 345 49.73 -10.50 66.76
C SER A 345 50.65 -9.79 65.75
N ARG A 346 50.38 -9.87 64.43
CA ARG A 346 51.15 -9.13 63.40
C ARG A 346 50.29 -8.30 62.44
N LEU A 347 49.07 -7.95 62.83
CA LEU A 347 48.30 -6.89 62.17
C LEU A 347 48.74 -5.55 62.75
N ARG A 348 49.48 -4.77 61.96
CA ARG A 348 49.74 -3.34 62.23
C ARG A 348 49.15 -2.51 61.10
#